data_AF-A0A250E5W7-F1
#
_entry.id   AF-A0A250E5W7-F1
#
_cell.length_a   1.000
_cell.length_b   1.000
_cell.length_c   1.000
_cell.angle_alpha   90.00
_cell.angle_beta   90.00
_cell.angle_gamma   90.00
#
_symmetry.space_group_name_H-M   'P 1'
#
loop_
_entity.id
_entity.type
_entity.pdbx_description
1 polymer ?
#
loop_
_entity_poly.entity_id
_entity_poly.type
_entity_poly.pdbx_seq_one_letter_code
_entity_poly.pdbx_strand_id
1 'polypeptide(L)'
;MKKENQTKTMFNIINISDCPVIQMISRKKEITICILDNYTNFQEKYSSYISIKIKNWSEFSGKHFTSDIPFGNHQIKDISENEIEPFELIQEIFKENNSLIIKGYSATSKSWLEYKFENSKIEIKRENNA
;
A
#
# COMPACT_ATOMS: atom_id res chain seq x y z
N MET A 1 1.65 -13.30 35.95
CA MET A 1 1.19 -12.02 35.37
C MET A 1 2.33 -11.42 34.56
N LYS A 2 2.40 -11.70 33.25
CA LYS A 2 3.29 -11.05 32.27
C LYS A 2 2.63 -11.18 30.89
N LYS A 3 1.80 -10.19 30.52
CA LYS A 3 1.27 -9.99 29.17
C LYS A 3 2.01 -8.78 28.58
N GLU A 4 3.22 -8.97 28.07
CA GLU A 4 4.00 -7.82 27.58
C GLU A 4 4.78 -8.05 26.28
N ASN A 5 4.61 -9.18 25.60
CA ASN A 5 5.46 -9.50 24.43
C ASN A 5 4.74 -9.84 23.11
N GLN A 6 3.43 -9.60 22.95
CA GLN A 6 2.75 -9.85 21.66
C GLN A 6 2.67 -8.62 20.74
N THR A 7 2.61 -7.41 21.28
CA THR A 7 2.47 -6.18 20.47
C THR A 7 3.79 -5.70 19.88
N LYS A 8 4.93 -6.11 20.45
CA LYS A 8 6.26 -5.59 20.10
C LYS A 8 6.85 -6.24 18.83
N THR A 9 6.27 -7.34 18.36
CA THR A 9 6.79 -8.13 17.22
C THR A 9 5.99 -7.89 15.92
N MET A 10 4.81 -7.26 15.97
CA MET A 10 3.87 -7.20 14.84
C MET A 10 4.17 -6.08 13.81
N PHE A 11 5.15 -5.20 14.09
CA PHE A 11 5.34 -3.92 13.37
C PHE A 11 6.72 -3.74 12.72
N ASN A 12 7.63 -4.71 12.86
CA ASN A 12 8.90 -4.64 12.13
C ASN A 12 8.67 -5.02 10.67
N ILE A 13 8.50 -3.95 9.88
CA ILE A 13 8.46 -3.93 8.43
C ILE A 13 7.14 -4.52 7.95
N ILE A 14 6.19 -3.65 7.61
CA ILE A 14 5.06 -4.01 6.76
C ILE A 14 5.70 -4.78 5.60
N ASN A 15 5.50 -6.09 5.53
CA ASN A 15 5.87 -6.93 4.39
C ASN A 15 4.52 -7.54 4.01
N ILE A 16 3.73 -6.71 3.37
CA ILE A 16 2.40 -7.05 2.90
C ILE A 16 2.57 -7.44 1.46
N SER A 17 2.22 -8.69 1.15
CA SER A 17 2.29 -9.24 -0.20
C SER A 17 0.97 -9.84 -0.62
N ASP A 18 0.60 -9.53 -1.85
CA ASP A 18 -0.61 -10.01 -2.53
C ASP A 18 -1.92 -9.66 -1.81
N CYS A 19 -2.05 -8.42 -1.36
CA CYS A 19 -3.24 -7.93 -0.66
C CYS A 19 -4.16 -7.11 -1.58
N PRO A 20 -5.42 -7.55 -1.80
CA PRO A 20 -6.41 -6.76 -2.50
C PRO A 20 -6.72 -5.46 -1.75
N VAL A 21 -6.83 -4.38 -2.50
CA VAL A 21 -7.20 -3.06 -1.98
C VAL A 21 -8.70 -2.93 -2.03
N ILE A 22 -9.31 -2.74 -0.87
CA ILE A 22 -10.75 -2.50 -0.71
C ILE A 22 -11.09 -1.08 -1.14
N GLN A 23 -10.25 -0.13 -0.71
CA GLN A 23 -10.46 1.29 -0.94
C GLN A 23 -9.14 2.04 -0.85
N MET A 24 -8.96 3.02 -1.71
CA MET A 24 -7.92 4.03 -1.57
C MET A 24 -8.53 5.41 -1.67
N ILE A 25 -8.25 6.26 -0.68
CA ILE A 25 -8.68 7.66 -0.65
C ILE A 25 -7.43 8.51 -0.70
N SER A 26 -7.31 9.31 -1.75
CA SER A 26 -6.21 10.27 -1.92
C SER A 26 -6.72 11.70 -1.71
N ARG A 27 -5.97 12.47 -0.91
CA ARG A 27 -6.15 13.90 -0.65
C ARG A 27 -4.76 14.55 -0.65
N LYS A 28 -4.71 15.88 -0.69
CA LYS A 28 -3.44 16.61 -0.66
C LYS A 28 -2.61 16.20 0.57
N LYS A 29 -1.40 15.66 0.35
CA LYS A 29 -0.49 15.16 1.39
C LYS A 29 -1.09 14.13 2.35
N GLU A 30 -2.15 13.42 1.94
CA GLU A 30 -2.75 12.34 2.72
C GLU A 30 -3.30 11.24 1.81
N ILE A 31 -2.83 10.01 2.00
CA ILE A 31 -3.37 8.82 1.37
C ILE A 31 -3.80 7.84 2.45
N THR A 32 -4.99 7.27 2.29
CA THR A 32 -5.47 6.16 3.11
C THR A 32 -5.74 4.96 2.22
N ILE A 33 -5.12 3.83 2.52
CA ILE A 33 -5.26 2.57 1.80
C ILE A 33 -5.86 1.55 2.76
N CYS A 34 -6.98 0.97 2.37
CA CYS A 34 -7.63 -0.11 3.10
C CYS A 34 -7.41 -1.41 2.32
N ILE A 35 -6.76 -2.38 2.94
CA ILE A 35 -6.46 -3.69 2.36
C ILE A 35 -7.12 -4.80 3.17
N LEU A 36 -7.45 -5.90 2.50
CA LEU A 36 -7.95 -7.08 3.18
C LEU A 36 -6.89 -7.69 4.09
N ASP A 37 -7.30 -8.06 5.29
CA ASP A 37 -6.48 -8.88 6.18
C ASP A 37 -6.62 -10.34 5.74
N ASN A 38 -5.74 -10.78 4.84
CA ASN A 38 -5.79 -12.09 4.21
C ASN A 38 -5.56 -13.27 5.19
N TYR A 39 -5.36 -13.01 6.49
CA TYR A 39 -5.24 -14.05 7.53
C TYR A 39 -6.56 -14.43 8.21
N THR A 40 -7.70 -13.86 7.81
CA THR A 40 -9.02 -14.26 8.32
C THR A 40 -9.88 -14.92 7.25
N ASN A 41 -9.78 -16.25 7.18
CA ASN A 41 -10.69 -17.26 6.60
C ASN A 41 -11.55 -16.92 5.37
N PHE A 42 -11.40 -17.77 4.35
CA PHE A 42 -12.11 -17.86 3.07
C PHE A 42 -13.63 -18.16 3.15
N GLN A 43 -14.32 -17.78 4.21
CA GLN A 43 -15.78 -17.95 4.32
C GLN A 43 -16.42 -16.72 4.97
N GLU A 44 -17.15 -15.99 4.12
CA GLU A 44 -18.30 -15.15 4.44
C GLU A 44 -18.12 -14.03 5.48
N LYS A 45 -18.21 -12.78 4.98
CA LYS A 45 -18.06 -11.48 5.66
C LYS A 45 -16.63 -11.17 6.11
N TYR A 46 -16.02 -10.23 5.40
CA TYR A 46 -14.82 -9.52 5.85
C TYR A 46 -15.06 -9.02 7.28
N SER A 47 -14.44 -9.63 8.28
CA SER A 47 -14.63 -9.24 9.68
C SER A 47 -13.64 -8.14 10.08
N SER A 48 -12.52 -8.01 9.36
CA SER A 48 -11.55 -6.95 9.58
C SER A 48 -10.73 -6.59 8.33
N TYR A 49 -10.21 -5.37 8.29
CA TYR A 49 -9.29 -4.87 7.26
C TYR A 49 -8.18 -4.04 7.90
N ILE A 50 -7.08 -3.86 7.18
CA ILE A 50 -5.97 -3.00 7.63
C ILE A 50 -6.10 -1.66 6.90
N SER A 51 -6.14 -0.57 7.66
CA SER A 51 -6.04 0.79 7.15
C SER A 51 -4.61 1.31 7.34
N ILE A 52 -3.99 1.72 6.24
CA ILE A 52 -2.66 2.32 6.18
C ILE A 52 -2.85 3.78 5.77
N LYS A 53 -2.48 4.69 6.66
CA LYS A 53 -2.59 6.13 6.43
C LYS A 53 -1.22 6.77 6.34
N ILE A 54 -0.95 7.42 5.21
CA ILE A 54 0.31 8.05 4.85
C ILE A 54 0.06 9.55 4.79
N LYS A 55 0.82 10.35 5.54
CA LYS A 55 0.61 11.79 5.65
C LYS A 55 1.91 12.57 5.57
N ASN A 56 1.79 13.83 5.17
CA ASN A 56 2.82 14.86 5.35
C ASN A 56 4.20 14.47 4.80
N TRP A 57 4.24 13.74 3.67
CA TRP A 57 5.50 13.43 2.98
C TRP A 57 6.13 14.71 2.43
N SER A 58 7.46 14.80 2.49
CA SER A 58 8.20 15.93 1.93
C SER A 58 8.17 15.89 0.40
N GLU A 59 8.45 14.71 -0.17
CA GLU A 59 8.53 14.48 -1.62
C GLU A 59 7.82 13.19 -2.00
N PHE A 60 7.31 13.17 -3.24
CA PHE A 60 6.68 12.02 -3.85
C PHE A 60 7.33 11.75 -5.20
N SER A 61 7.59 10.48 -5.48
CA SER A 61 7.92 10.01 -6.83
C SER A 61 7.17 8.73 -7.11
N GLY A 62 6.50 8.64 -8.26
CA GLY A 62 5.87 7.41 -8.70
C GLY A 62 6.39 6.96 -10.06
N LYS A 63 6.21 5.68 -10.38
CA LYS A 63 6.51 5.09 -11.68
C LYS A 63 5.39 4.18 -12.15
N HIS A 64 5.06 4.27 -13.43
CA HIS A 64 4.33 3.27 -14.19
C HIS A 64 5.33 2.35 -14.88
N PHE A 65 5.10 1.05 -14.76
CA PHE A 65 5.76 0.04 -15.57
C PHE A 65 4.70 -0.57 -16.50
N THR A 66 4.86 -0.30 -17.79
CA THR A 66 3.96 -0.75 -18.85
C THR A 66 4.69 -1.66 -19.81
N SER A 67 4.00 -2.60 -20.45
CA SER A 67 4.58 -3.40 -21.53
C SER A 67 3.52 -3.64 -22.60
N ASP A 68 3.93 -3.54 -23.86
CA ASP A 68 3.05 -3.72 -25.01
C ASP A 68 2.71 -5.21 -25.26
N ILE A 69 3.51 -6.13 -24.70
CA ILE A 69 3.34 -7.57 -24.81
C ILE A 69 3.66 -8.29 -23.49
N PRO A 70 3.03 -9.45 -23.21
CA PRO A 70 3.40 -10.26 -22.06
C PRO A 70 4.89 -10.64 -22.06
N PHE A 71 5.56 -10.50 -20.92
CA PHE A 71 6.99 -10.81 -20.72
C PHE A 71 7.96 -10.01 -21.59
N GLY A 72 7.51 -8.91 -22.23
CA GLY A 72 8.36 -8.01 -22.98
C GLY A 72 9.15 -7.04 -22.09
N ASN A 73 9.95 -6.20 -22.74
CA ASN A 73 10.59 -5.08 -22.03
C ASN A 73 9.51 -4.13 -21.51
N HIS A 74 9.76 -3.57 -20.33
CA HIS A 74 8.88 -2.58 -19.75
C HIS A 74 9.34 -1.17 -20.12
N GLN A 75 8.37 -0.30 -20.39
CA GLN A 75 8.56 1.14 -20.43
C GLN A 75 8.29 1.70 -19.03
N ILE A 76 9.13 2.63 -18.60
CA ILE A 76 8.98 3.33 -17.32
C ILE A 76 8.52 4.75 -17.62
N LYS A 77 7.41 5.17 -17.00
CA LYS A 77 6.94 6.55 -17.03
C LYS A 77 6.85 7.07 -15.60
N ASP A 78 7.44 8.23 -15.34
CA ASP A 78 7.32 8.89 -14.03
C ASP A 78 5.88 9.40 -13.80
N ILE A 79 5.45 9.36 -12.54
CA ILE A 79 4.13 9.77 -12.07
C ILE A 79 4.33 10.88 -11.05
N SER A 80 3.65 11.99 -11.27
CA SER A 80 3.60 13.11 -10.34
C SER A 80 2.53 12.92 -9.25
N GLU A 81 2.59 13.69 -8.16
CA GLU A 81 1.66 13.53 -7.01
C GLU A 81 0.18 13.70 -7.40
N ASN A 82 -0.13 14.54 -8.40
CA ASN A 82 -1.48 14.75 -8.92
C ASN A 82 -1.96 13.64 -9.88
N GLU A 83 -1.08 12.72 -10.25
CA GLU A 83 -1.37 11.57 -11.12
C GLU A 83 -1.44 10.26 -10.32
N ILE A 84 -1.47 10.33 -8.98
CA ILE A 84 -1.59 9.13 -8.14
C ILE A 84 -2.89 8.40 -8.45
N GLU A 85 -2.77 7.17 -8.92
CA GLU A 85 -3.86 6.25 -9.18
C GLU A 85 -4.08 5.30 -7.99
N PRO A 86 -5.34 4.86 -7.76
CA PRO A 86 -5.63 3.83 -6.78
C PRO A 86 -5.03 2.48 -7.19
N PHE A 87 -4.47 1.76 -6.21
CA PHE A 87 -4.11 0.36 -6.35
C PHE A 87 -5.35 -0.53 -6.35
N GLU A 88 -5.34 -1.58 -7.17
CA GLU A 88 -6.25 -2.73 -7.08
C GLU A 88 -5.66 -3.81 -6.17
N LEU A 89 -4.35 -4.01 -6.29
CA LEU A 89 -3.58 -5.01 -5.55
C LEU A 89 -2.29 -4.37 -5.07
N ILE A 90 -1.91 -4.64 -3.82
CA ILE A 90 -0.60 -4.27 -3.30
C ILE A 90 0.24 -5.54 -3.16
N GLN A 91 1.41 -5.51 -3.78
CA GLN A 91 2.37 -6.62 -3.80
C GLN A 91 3.47 -6.44 -2.76
N GLU A 92 3.91 -5.20 -2.54
CA GLU A 92 4.93 -4.90 -1.55
C GLU A 92 4.61 -3.54 -0.92
N ILE A 93 4.74 -3.45 0.39
CA ILE A 93 4.93 -2.19 1.10
C ILE A 93 6.18 -2.41 1.90
N PHE A 94 7.09 -1.45 1.95
CA PHE A 94 8.25 -1.53 2.85
C PHE A 94 8.83 -0.14 3.10
N LYS A 95 9.66 -0.04 4.14
CA LYS A 95 10.44 1.16 4.41
C LYS A 95 11.89 0.94 3.99
N GLU A 96 12.43 1.88 3.25
CA GLU A 96 13.85 1.94 2.92
C GLU A 96 14.34 3.34 3.30
N ASN A 97 15.31 3.42 4.21
CA ASN A 97 15.77 4.69 4.80
C ASN A 97 14.60 5.52 5.36
N ASN A 98 14.43 6.76 4.89
CA ASN A 98 13.33 7.66 5.28
C ASN A 98 12.12 7.59 4.33
N SER A 99 12.10 6.61 3.43
CA SER A 99 11.09 6.49 2.39
C SER A 99 10.15 5.34 2.68
N LEU A 100 8.86 5.55 2.43
CA LEU A 100 7.90 4.46 2.28
C LEU A 100 7.77 4.13 0.80
N ILE A 101 7.95 2.87 0.45
CA ILE A 101 7.77 2.37 -0.90
C ILE A 101 6.55 1.44 -0.93
N ILE A 102 5.70 1.62 -1.92
CA ILE A 102 4.52 0.79 -2.18
C ILE A 102 4.57 0.36 -3.64
N LYS A 103 4.52 -0.96 -3.88
CA LYS A 103 4.43 -1.55 -5.20
C LYS A 103 3.16 -2.34 -5.33
N GLY A 104 2.55 -2.27 -6.51
CA GLY A 104 1.28 -2.93 -6.75
C GLY A 104 0.75 -2.70 -8.15
N TYR A 105 -0.48 -3.16 -8.37
CA TYR A 105 -1.16 -3.09 -9.64
C TYR A 105 -2.22 -1.98 -9.62
N SER A 106 -2.25 -1.13 -10.63
CA SER A 106 -3.22 -0.03 -10.73
C SER A 106 -4.63 -0.55 -11.02
N ALA A 107 -5.61 -0.02 -10.29
CA ALA A 107 -7.03 -0.22 -10.61
C ALA A 107 -7.46 0.56 -11.86
N THR A 108 -6.71 1.59 -12.25
CA THR A 108 -7.06 2.54 -13.33
C THR A 108 -6.34 2.20 -14.62
N SER A 109 -5.02 2.40 -14.67
CA SER A 109 -4.21 2.17 -15.88
C SER A 109 -3.90 0.71 -16.18
N LYS A 110 -4.26 -0.23 -15.28
CA LYS A 110 -3.94 -1.66 -15.42
C LYS A 110 -2.43 -1.91 -15.61
N SER A 111 -1.62 -1.06 -15.00
CA SER A 111 -0.16 -1.07 -15.05
C SER A 111 0.44 -1.37 -13.67
N TRP A 112 1.68 -1.84 -13.64
CA TRP A 112 2.44 -1.96 -12.39
C TRP A 112 2.89 -0.58 -11.93
N LEU A 113 2.82 -0.36 -10.63
CA LEU A 113 3.07 0.91 -9.96
C LEU A 113 4.14 0.74 -8.89
N GLU A 114 5.02 1.73 -8.78
CA GLU A 114 5.91 1.94 -7.64
C GLU A 114 5.74 3.37 -7.15
N TYR A 115 5.30 3.56 -5.91
CA TYR A 115 5.19 4.86 -5.26
C TYR A 115 6.18 4.97 -4.12
N LYS A 116 6.86 6.11 -4.03
CA LYS A 116 7.81 6.45 -2.98
C LYS A 116 7.38 7.74 -2.28
N PHE A 117 7.26 7.68 -0.96
CA PHE A 117 6.90 8.82 -0.10
C PHE A 117 8.04 9.11 0.87
N GLU A 118 8.74 10.23 0.67
CA GLU A 118 9.86 10.64 1.50
C GLU A 118 9.40 11.28 2.82
N ASN A 119 10.06 10.93 3.92
CA ASN A 119 9.85 11.49 5.26
C ASN A 119 8.37 11.51 5.68
N SER A 120 7.62 10.49 5.30
CA SER A 120 6.18 10.42 5.55
C SER A 120 5.85 9.96 6.98
N LYS A 121 4.74 10.47 7.52
CA LYS A 121 4.13 9.93 8.75
C LYS A 121 3.19 8.79 8.37
N ILE A 122 3.34 7.65 9.03
CA ILE A 122 2.55 6.44 8.75
C ILE A 122 1.80 6.01 10.00
N GLU A 123 0.50 5.80 9.84
CA GLU A 123 -0.40 5.26 10.86
C GLU A 123 -1.03 3.98 10.30
N ILE A 124 -0.99 2.88 11.06
CA ILE A 124 -1.58 1.60 10.65
C ILE A 124 -2.57 1.17 11.71
N LYS A 125 -3.76 0.74 11.30
CA LYS A 125 -4.80 0.23 12.18
C LYS A 125 -5.45 -1.00 11.57
N ARG A 126 -5.79 -1.97 12.42
CA ARG A 126 -6.76 -3.01 12.07
C ARG A 126 -8.14 -2.49 12.47
N GLU A 127 -9.04 -2.46 11.50
CA GLU A 127 -10.42 -2.03 11.65
C GLU A 127 -11.31 -3.27 11.54
N ASN A 128 -12.37 -3.36 12.35
CA ASN A 128 -13.36 -4.43 12.23
C ASN A 128 -14.59 -3.90 11.50
N ASN A 129 -15.20 -4.71 10.64
CA ASN A 129 -16.51 -4.37 10.11
C ASN A 129 -17.53 -4.53 11.25
N ALA A 130 -18.15 -3.41 11.63
CA ALA A 130 -19.22 -3.36 12.63
C ALA A 130 -20.48 -4.09 12.17
#